data_AF-A0A9E5R2S5-F1
#
_entry.id   AF-A0A9E5R2S5-F1
#
_cell.length_a   1.000
_cell.length_b   1.000
_cell.length_c   1.000
_cell.angle_alpha   90.00
_cell.angle_beta   90.00
_cell.angle_gamma   90.00
#
_symmetry.space_group_name_H-M   'P 1'
#
loop_
_entity.id
_entity.type
_entity.pdbx_description
1 polymer ?
#
loop_
_entity_poly.entity_id
_entity_poly.type
_entity_poly.pdbx_seq_one_letter_code
_entity_poly.pdbx_strand_id
1 'polypeptide(L)'
;MDDYYALLGVKPSATAEEIKAAYRKRIRSVHPDALAGQRNAAQQAGDARRLNSLEQQIASSEERAKHLNTAYHVLSDPLRRRDYDLKWRRLSAS
;
A
#
# COMPACT_ATOMS: atom_id res chain seq x y z
N MET A 1 14.66 -2.89 6.76
CA MET A 1 14.01 -1.58 6.55
C MET A 1 13.02 -1.78 5.43
N ASP A 2 11.73 -1.57 5.66
CA ASP A 2 10.74 -1.68 4.59
C ASP A 2 11.02 -0.61 3.53
N ASP A 3 10.98 -1.02 2.26
CA ASP A 3 11.09 -0.10 1.14
C ASP A 3 9.74 0.60 0.94
N TYR A 4 9.57 1.76 1.56
CA TYR A 4 8.35 2.55 1.49
C TYR A 4 8.04 3.03 0.08
N TYR A 5 9.08 3.22 -0.75
CA TYR A 5 8.92 3.57 -2.15
C TYR A 5 8.33 2.39 -2.93
N ALA A 6 8.85 1.18 -2.74
CA ALA A 6 8.28 -0.04 -3.32
C ALA A 6 6.86 -0.34 -2.80
N LEU A 7 6.61 -0.05 -1.52
CA LEU A 7 5.33 -0.25 -0.86
C LEU A 7 4.23 0.67 -1.41
N LEU A 8 4.58 1.89 -1.82
CA LEU A 8 3.70 2.78 -2.58
C LEU A 8 3.75 2.51 -4.10
N GLY A 9 4.79 1.84 -4.59
CA GLY A 9 5.02 1.57 -6.01
C GLY A 9 5.51 2.78 -6.78
N VAL A 10 6.32 3.63 -6.14
CA VAL A 10 6.90 4.84 -6.71
C VAL A 10 8.42 4.78 -6.65
N LYS A 11 9.10 5.60 -7.44
CA LYS A 11 10.57 5.71 -7.39
C LYS A 11 11.01 6.61 -6.22
N PRO A 12 12.25 6.46 -5.71
CA PRO A 12 12.82 7.40 -4.73
C PRO A 12 12.86 8.86 -5.21
N SER A 13 12.85 9.08 -6.53
CA SER A 13 12.77 10.40 -7.16
C SER A 13 11.34 10.98 -7.24
N ALA A 14 10.32 10.26 -6.78
CA ALA A 14 8.93 10.69 -6.89
C ALA A 14 8.66 11.99 -6.12
N THR A 15 7.86 12.86 -6.72
CA THR A 15 7.37 14.09 -6.10
C THR A 15 6.36 13.78 -4.98
N ALA A 16 6.10 14.76 -4.12
CA ALA A 16 5.09 14.63 -3.07
C ALA A 16 3.69 14.35 -3.65
N GLU A 17 3.39 14.91 -4.84
CA GLU A 17 2.13 14.67 -5.54
C GLU A 17 2.01 13.23 -6.03
N GLU A 18 3.07 12.67 -6.62
CA GLU A 18 3.11 11.27 -7.04
C GLU A 18 2.97 10.31 -5.85
N ILE A 19 3.66 10.58 -4.74
CA ILE A 19 3.55 9.81 -3.49
C ILE A 19 2.11 9.83 -2.99
N LYS A 20 1.47 11.00 -2.95
CA LYS A 20 0.08 11.16 -2.51
C LYS A 20 -0.90 10.46 -3.46
N ALA A 21 -0.68 10.55 -4.76
CA ALA A 21 -1.51 9.89 -5.76
C ALA A 21 -1.41 8.36 -5.66
N ALA A 22 -0.19 7.83 -5.53
CA ALA A 22 0.07 6.40 -5.38
C ALA A 22 -0.55 5.84 -4.10
N TYR A 23 -0.38 6.55 -2.97
CA TYR A 23 -1.01 6.20 -1.69
C TYR A 23 -2.54 6.10 -1.81
N ARG A 24 -3.20 7.12 -2.37
CA ARG A 24 -4.67 7.10 -2.55
C ARG A 24 -5.13 5.93 -3.41
N LYS A 25 -4.41 5.63 -4.49
CA LYS A 25 -4.72 4.51 -5.38
C LYS A 25 -4.62 3.18 -4.64
N ARG A 26 -3.50 2.96 -3.92
CA ARG A 26 -3.25 1.73 -3.17
C ARG A 26 -4.26 1.53 -2.03
N ILE A 27 -4.53 2.56 -1.24
CA ILE A 27 -5.51 2.49 -0.14
C ILE A 27 -6.90 2.10 -0.64
N ARG A 28 -7.35 2.70 -1.76
CA ARG A 28 -8.65 2.35 -2.34
C ARG A 28 -8.72 0.89 -2.80
N SER A 29 -7.62 0.33 -3.29
CA SER A 29 -7.56 -1.08 -3.71
C SER A 29 -7.53 -2.06 -2.55
N VAL A 30 -6.98 -1.67 -1.39
CA VAL A 30 -6.96 -2.53 -0.20
C VAL A 30 -8.17 -2.32 0.70
N HIS A 31 -8.95 -1.26 0.53
CA HIS A 31 -10.05 -0.94 1.43
C HIS A 31 -11.08 -2.09 1.51
N PRO A 32 -11.50 -2.53 2.72
CA PRO A 32 -12.36 -3.68 2.87
C PRO A 32 -13.72 -3.51 2.18
N ASP A 33 -14.26 -2.29 2.10
CA ASP A 33 -15.52 -2.02 1.37
C ASP A 33 -15.42 -2.34 -0.12
N ALA A 34 -14.31 -1.95 -0.76
CA ALA A 34 -14.10 -2.22 -2.18
C ALA A 34 -13.96 -3.73 -2.44
N LEU A 35 -13.29 -4.44 -1.54
CA LEU A 35 -13.14 -5.90 -1.60
C LEU A 35 -14.45 -6.63 -1.25
N ALA A 36 -15.25 -6.11 -0.33
CA ALA A 36 -16.56 -6.65 0.01
C ALA A 36 -17.53 -6.57 -1.18
N GLY A 37 -17.52 -5.46 -1.93
CA GLY A 37 -18.25 -5.36 -3.20
C GLY A 37 -17.85 -6.43 -4.21
N GLN A 38 -16.55 -6.71 -4.34
CA GLN A 38 -16.05 -7.78 -5.21
C GLN A 38 -16.40 -9.19 -4.70
N ARG A 39 -16.40 -9.38 -3.37
CA ARG A 39 -16.79 -10.65 -2.73
C ARG A 39 -18.26 -10.94 -2.99
N ASN A 40 -19.13 -9.93 -2.86
CA ASN A 40 -20.55 -10.06 -3.15
C ASN A 40 -20.79 -10.43 -4.62
N ALA A 41 -20.09 -9.79 -5.55
CA ALA A 41 -20.16 -10.13 -6.97
C ALA A 41 -19.66 -11.57 -7.25
N ALA A 42 -18.55 -11.98 -6.64
CA ALA A 42 -18.02 -13.34 -6.76
C ALA A 42 -18.97 -14.39 -6.16
N GLN A 43 -19.67 -14.04 -5.07
CA GLN A 43 -20.68 -14.89 -4.43
C GLN A 43 -21.88 -15.11 -5.35
N GLN A 44 -22.38 -14.05 -5.98
CA GLN A 44 -23.47 -14.14 -6.96
C GLN A 44 -23.09 -14.95 -8.20
N ALA A 45 -21.82 -14.87 -8.62
CA ALA A 45 -21.30 -15.64 -9.74
C ALA A 45 -20.99 -17.12 -9.40
N GLY A 46 -21.03 -17.52 -8.13
CA GLY A 46 -20.67 -18.88 -7.70
C GLY A 46 -19.18 -19.21 -7.83
N ASP A 47 -18.29 -18.21 -7.90
CA ASP A 47 -16.84 -18.41 -8.06
C ASP A 47 -16.14 -18.62 -6.71
N ALA A 48 -16.15 -19.88 -6.24
CA ALA A 48 -15.56 -20.26 -4.96
C ALA A 48 -14.05 -19.98 -4.86
N ARG A 49 -13.31 -20.08 -5.97
CA ARG A 49 -11.86 -19.79 -5.99
C ARG A 49 -11.63 -18.31 -5.74
N ARG A 50 -12.40 -17.46 -6.42
CA ARG A 50 -12.33 -16.01 -6.26
C ARG A 50 -12.78 -15.56 -4.87
N LEU A 51 -13.80 -16.18 -4.30
CA LEU A 51 -14.25 -15.90 -2.93
C LEU A 51 -13.13 -16.13 -1.91
N ASN A 52 -12.49 -17.30 -1.94
CA ASN A 52 -11.41 -17.61 -1.00
C ASN A 52 -10.25 -16.61 -1.14
N SER A 53 -9.87 -16.26 -2.37
CA SER A 53 -8.86 -15.23 -2.62
C SER A 53 -9.25 -13.85 -2.07
N LEU A 54 -10.50 -13.43 -2.24
CA LEU A 54 -11.00 -12.15 -1.74
C LEU A 54 -11.09 -12.14 -0.21
N GLU A 55 -11.45 -13.25 0.42
CA GLU A 55 -11.48 -13.37 1.88
C GLU A 55 -10.08 -13.25 2.48
N GLN A 56 -9.07 -13.92 1.89
CA GLN A 56 -7.68 -13.73 2.30
C GLN A 56 -7.21 -12.27 2.11
N GLN A 57 -7.66 -11.61 1.04
CA GLN A 57 -7.35 -10.20 0.79
C GLN A 57 -8.03 -9.26 1.78
N ILE A 58 -9.28 -9.53 2.17
CA ILE A 58 -10.02 -8.77 3.19
C ILE A 58 -9.36 -8.97 4.56
N ALA A 59 -9.02 -10.21 4.93
CA ALA A 59 -8.36 -10.50 6.20
C ALA A 59 -7.02 -9.77 6.36
N SER A 60 -6.25 -9.65 5.27
CA SER A 60 -4.96 -8.93 5.27
C SER A 60 -5.08 -7.45 4.85
N SER A 61 -6.28 -6.96 4.57
CA SER A 61 -6.49 -5.58 4.10
C SER A 61 -6.02 -4.54 5.12
N GLU A 62 -6.32 -4.76 6.40
CA GLU A 62 -5.94 -3.87 7.48
C GLU A 62 -4.43 -3.77 7.63
N GLU A 63 -3.72 -4.91 7.55
CA GLU A 63 -2.26 -4.94 7.64
C GLU A 63 -1.60 -4.23 6.46
N ARG A 64 -2.09 -4.47 5.24
CA ARG A 64 -1.61 -3.74 4.05
C ARG A 64 -1.88 -2.25 4.15
N ALA A 65 -3.06 -1.86 4.64
CA ALA A 65 -3.42 -0.47 4.84
C ALA A 65 -2.52 0.20 5.89
N LYS A 66 -2.20 -0.49 6.99
CA LYS A 66 -1.23 -0.03 8.00
C LYS A 66 0.12 0.25 7.38
N HIS A 67 0.66 -0.67 6.57
CA HIS A 67 1.94 -0.46 5.90
C HIS A 67 1.91 0.72 4.91
N LEU A 68 0.81 0.87 4.15
CA LEU A 68 0.63 2.01 3.24
C LEU A 68 0.55 3.35 3.98
N ASN A 69 -0.16 3.39 5.11
CA ASN A 69 -0.27 4.57 5.96
C ASN A 69 1.09 4.97 6.53
N THR A 70 1.86 4.00 7.04
CA THR A 70 3.20 4.23 7.55
C THR A 70 4.13 4.75 6.47
N ALA A 71 4.15 4.11 5.28
CA ALA A 71 4.94 4.56 4.16
C ALA A 71 4.58 5.99 3.74
N TYR A 72 3.28 6.30 3.63
CA TYR A 72 2.82 7.64 3.31
C TYR A 72 3.21 8.66 4.39
N HIS A 73 3.02 8.37 5.68
CA HIS A 73 3.38 9.28 6.78
C HIS A 73 4.87 9.63 6.84
N VAL A 74 5.73 8.73 6.40
CA VAL A 74 7.18 8.96 6.32
C VAL A 74 7.53 9.75 5.06
N LEU A 75 7.00 9.34 3.90
CA LEU A 75 7.37 9.91 2.61
C LEU A 75 6.65 11.22 2.27
N SER A 76 5.51 11.51 2.88
CA SER A 76 4.75 12.74 2.64
C SER A 76 5.32 13.96 3.37
N ASP A 77 6.03 13.74 4.49
CA ASP A 77 6.66 14.81 5.26
C ASP A 77 8.11 15.00 4.80
N PRO A 78 8.52 16.22 4.37
CA PRO A 78 9.85 16.45 3.83
C PRO A 78 10.99 16.11 4.81
N LEU A 79 10.80 16.35 6.11
CA LEU A 79 11.84 16.10 7.10
C LEU A 79 12.00 14.59 7.36
N ARG A 80 10.88 13.89 7.59
CA ARG A 80 10.87 12.42 7.78
C ARG A 80 11.37 11.69 6.55
N ARG A 81 11.00 12.14 5.35
CA ARG A 81 11.49 11.58 4.09
C ARG A 81 13.00 11.72 3.98
N ARG A 82 13.55 12.90 4.32
CA ARG A 82 14.99 13.13 4.32
C ARG A 82 15.72 12.20 5.28
N ASP A 83 15.23 12.08 6.52
CA ASP A 83 15.80 11.17 7.52
C ASP A 83 15.72 9.70 7.09
N TYR A 84 14.59 9.31 6.48
CA TYR A 84 14.43 7.99 5.88
C TYR A 84 15.42 7.75 4.75
N ASP A 85 15.55 8.69 3.80
CA ASP A 85 16.45 8.58 2.65
C ASP A 85 17.92 8.47 3.07
N LEU A 86 18.33 9.22 4.11
CA LEU A 86 19.69 9.13 4.67
C LEU A 86 19.97 7.74 5.25
N LYS A 87 19.03 7.21 6.04
CA LYS A 87 19.13 5.85 6.60
C LYS A 87 19.11 4.79 5.51
N TRP A 88 18.22 4.93 4.53
CA TRP A 88 18.04 4.01 3.43
C TRP A 88 19.30 3.92 2.56
N ARG A 89 19.91 5.05 2.19
CA ARG A 89 21.17 5.07 1.43
C ARG A 89 22.34 4.43 2.18
N ARG A 90 22.42 4.62 3.49
CA ARG A 90 23.46 3.99 4.33
C ARG A 90 23.32 2.47 4.37
N LEU A 91 22.09 1.97 4.31
CA LEU A 91 21.80 0.53 4.34
C LEU A 91 21.89 -0.12 2.95
N SER A 92 21.65 0.63 1.87
CA SER A 92 21.75 0.14 0.50
C SER A 92 23.17 0.15 -0.07
N ALA A 93 24.12 0.78 0.63
CA ALA A 93 25.52 0.92 0.22
C ALA A 93 26.49 -0.04 0.93
N SER A 94 25.95 -0.96 1.75
CA SER A 94 26.68 -2.03 2.45
C SER A 94 26.24 -3.38 1.92
#